data_AF-D2DSG8-F1
#
_entry.id   AF-D2DSG8-F1
#
_cell.length_a   1.000
_cell.length_b   1.000
_cell.length_c   1.000
_cell.angle_alpha   90.00
_cell.angle_beta   90.00
_cell.angle_gamma   90.00
#
_symmetry.space_group_name_H-M   'P 1'
#
loop_
_entity.id
_entity.type
_entity.pdbx_description
1 polymer ?
#
loop_
_entity_poly.entity_id
_entity_poly.type
_entity_poly.pdbx_seq_one_letter_code
_entity_poly.pdbx_strand_id
1 'polypeptide(L)'
;YRDELLQKIILICSQNNFQYITNFEWYISVLVELCRMEGTQHGGLIANQLMDVAIRVVAVREFTVGQMALLLDNAHVIVGPAAARSSIAEVLYAAAWICGEFSQLLANPKATLESMVRGKVVSLPGHIQAIYVHNMLKLYAHIIATAEEEDDTEMIEEVTNLLLERLPVLVSSGDLEVQERASCIVHIVTYVQKCHKNGDKVGADLALLMMGELNPVAPKAQKKVPLPDGLDLDVWLNDPPSESEEEDDEVY
;
A
#
# COMPACT_ATOMS: atom_id res chain seq x y z
N TYR A 1 19.62 10.87 -22.08
CA TYR A 1 18.90 10.19 -23.18
C TYR A 1 17.85 9.18 -22.73
N ARG A 2 18.20 8.03 -22.13
CA ARG A 2 17.19 7.03 -21.69
C ARG A 2 16.23 7.57 -20.62
N ASP A 3 16.79 8.21 -19.60
CA ASP A 3 16.02 8.84 -18.53
C ASP A 3 15.08 9.95 -19.04
N GLU A 4 15.60 10.83 -19.91
CA GLU A 4 14.78 11.88 -20.55
C GLU A 4 13.68 11.31 -21.46
N LEU A 5 13.94 10.19 -22.14
CA LEU A 5 12.94 9.52 -22.96
C LEU A 5 11.82 8.96 -22.09
N LEU A 6 12.16 8.28 -20.99
CA LEU A 6 11.20 7.74 -20.03
C LEU A 6 10.35 8.86 -19.43
N GLN A 7 11.00 9.93 -18.95
CA GLN A 7 10.31 11.09 -18.42
C GLN A 7 9.38 11.72 -19.46
N LYS A 8 9.79 11.81 -20.73
CA LYS A 8 8.94 12.32 -21.81
C LYS A 8 7.76 11.39 -22.12
N ILE A 9 7.96 10.07 -22.11
CA ILE A 9 6.88 9.09 -22.28
C ILE A 9 5.84 9.31 -21.18
N ILE A 10 6.25 9.29 -19.90
CA ILE A 10 5.33 9.52 -18.78
C ILE A 10 4.64 10.89 -18.88
N LEU A 11 5.39 11.94 -19.23
CA LEU A 11 4.84 13.29 -19.38
C LEU A 11 3.78 13.36 -20.49
N ILE A 12 4.02 12.76 -21.65
CA ILE A 12 3.07 12.76 -22.76
C ILE A 12 1.85 11.90 -22.41
N CYS A 13 2.07 10.72 -21.84
CA CYS A 13 1.00 9.79 -21.50
C CYS A 13 0.07 10.32 -20.39
N SER A 14 0.59 11.09 -19.43
CA SER A 14 -0.20 11.68 -18.33
C SER A 14 -0.92 12.98 -18.67
N GLN A 15 -0.66 13.59 -19.84
CA GLN A 15 -1.24 14.88 -20.22
C GLN A 15 -2.77 14.82 -20.29
N ASN A 16 -3.40 15.88 -19.72
CA ASN A 16 -4.85 16.10 -19.76
C ASN A 16 -5.67 14.85 -19.38
N ASN A 17 -5.33 14.22 -18.26
CA ASN A 17 -5.98 12.98 -17.78
C ASN A 17 -5.90 11.84 -18.82
N PHE A 18 -4.71 11.56 -19.32
CA PHE A 18 -4.45 10.47 -20.26
C PHE A 18 -5.13 10.62 -21.63
N GLN A 19 -5.35 11.84 -22.11
CA GLN A 19 -6.09 12.09 -23.37
C GLN A 19 -5.48 11.38 -24.59
N TYR A 20 -4.18 11.05 -24.55
CA TYR A 20 -3.46 10.39 -25.63
C TYR A 20 -3.36 8.87 -25.47
N ILE A 21 -3.90 8.31 -24.38
CA ILE A 21 -3.91 6.88 -24.13
C ILE A 21 -5.26 6.30 -24.55
N THR A 22 -5.23 5.53 -25.63
CA THR A 22 -6.41 4.78 -26.11
C THR A 22 -6.44 3.35 -25.59
N ASN A 23 -5.29 2.81 -25.17
CA ASN A 23 -5.15 1.47 -24.61
C ASN A 23 -4.31 1.53 -23.33
N PHE A 24 -4.97 1.36 -22.18
CA PHE A 24 -4.31 1.38 -20.88
C PHE A 24 -3.54 0.09 -20.58
N GLU A 25 -3.94 -1.06 -21.10
CA GLU A 25 -3.17 -2.31 -20.91
C GLU A 25 -1.79 -2.17 -21.53
N TRP A 26 -1.71 -1.65 -22.76
CA TRP A 26 -0.44 -1.34 -23.42
C TRP A 26 0.40 -0.39 -22.56
N TYR A 27 -0.22 0.66 -22.01
CA TYR A 27 0.50 1.63 -21.21
C TYR A 27 1.07 1.01 -19.93
N ILE A 28 0.29 0.18 -19.24
CA ILE A 28 0.73 -0.57 -18.06
C ILE A 28 1.88 -1.52 -18.42
N SER A 29 1.79 -2.25 -19.54
CA SER A 29 2.89 -3.10 -20.02
C SER A 29 4.17 -2.31 -20.25
N VAL A 30 4.08 -1.14 -20.88
CA VAL A 30 5.25 -0.25 -21.07
C VAL A 30 5.84 0.18 -19.73
N LEU A 31 5.02 0.58 -18.76
CA LEU A 31 5.51 0.97 -17.42
C LEU A 31 6.22 -0.19 -16.69
N VAL A 32 5.70 -1.41 -16.81
CA VAL A 32 6.31 -2.63 -16.23
C VAL A 32 7.60 -3.00 -16.96
N GLU A 33 7.69 -2.83 -18.27
CA GLU A 33 8.94 -3.06 -19.01
C GLU A 33 10.01 -2.05 -18.61
N LEU A 34 9.64 -0.78 -18.45
CA LEU A 34 10.55 0.29 -18.04
C LEU A 34 11.12 0.05 -16.63
N CYS A 35 10.37 -0.57 -15.71
CA CYS A 35 10.86 -0.85 -14.35
C CYS A 35 11.96 -1.92 -14.32
N ARG A 36 12.03 -2.79 -15.34
CA ARG A 36 13.05 -3.85 -15.46
C ARG A 36 14.35 -3.36 -16.11
N MET A 37 14.38 -2.13 -16.61
CA MET A 37 15.57 -1.57 -17.23
C MET A 37 16.58 -1.12 -16.17
N GLU A 38 17.77 -1.72 -16.18
CA GLU A 38 18.87 -1.35 -15.28
C GLU A 38 19.33 0.10 -15.50
N GLY A 39 19.68 0.77 -14.40
CA GLY A 39 20.27 2.11 -14.40
C GLY A 39 19.28 3.28 -14.44
N THR A 40 17.97 3.02 -14.47
CA THR A 40 16.95 4.08 -14.41
C THR A 40 16.81 4.64 -12.99
N GLN A 41 16.59 5.95 -12.85
CA GLN A 41 16.34 6.62 -11.55
C GLN A 41 14.86 7.04 -11.38
N HIS A 42 13.96 6.48 -12.18
CA HIS A 42 12.56 6.92 -12.29
C HIS A 42 11.55 5.99 -11.63
N GLY A 43 12.00 5.15 -10.70
CA GLY A 43 11.14 4.20 -9.98
C GLY A 43 9.90 4.85 -9.38
N GLY A 44 10.08 5.96 -8.66
CA GLY A 44 8.97 6.71 -8.07
C GLY A 44 8.00 7.29 -9.11
N LEU A 45 8.48 7.74 -10.27
CA LEU A 45 7.59 8.22 -11.35
C LEU A 45 6.75 7.09 -11.92
N ILE A 46 7.36 5.92 -12.16
CA ILE A 46 6.66 4.73 -12.65
C ILE A 46 5.63 4.26 -11.61
N ALA A 47 6.04 4.17 -10.35
CA ALA A 47 5.19 3.77 -9.23
C ALA A 47 3.94 4.65 -9.11
N ASN A 48 4.14 5.97 -9.06
CA ASN A 48 3.05 6.95 -9.02
C ASN A 48 2.12 6.79 -10.22
N GLN A 49 2.68 6.54 -11.40
CA GLN A 49 1.91 6.42 -12.61
C GLN A 49 1.06 5.15 -12.67
N LEU A 50 1.60 4.02 -12.19
CA LEU A 50 0.87 2.77 -12.04
C LEU A 50 -0.29 2.92 -11.07
N MET A 51 -0.05 3.54 -9.91
CA MET A 51 -1.08 3.80 -8.91
C MET A 51 -2.16 4.74 -9.43
N ASP A 52 -1.80 5.84 -10.10
CA ASP A 52 -2.76 6.82 -10.63
C ASP A 52 -3.68 6.18 -11.69
N VAL A 53 -3.14 5.35 -12.58
CA VAL A 53 -3.95 4.59 -13.56
C VAL A 53 -4.85 3.58 -12.85
N ALA A 54 -4.33 2.79 -11.90
CA ALA A 54 -5.11 1.81 -11.16
C ALA A 54 -6.27 2.46 -10.39
N ILE A 55 -6.03 3.62 -9.76
CA ILE A 55 -7.06 4.34 -9.01
C ILE A 55 -8.11 4.94 -9.96
N ARG A 56 -7.71 5.59 -11.07
CA ARG A 56 -8.65 6.36 -11.91
C ARG A 56 -9.37 5.53 -12.97
N VAL A 57 -8.77 4.45 -13.45
CA VAL A 57 -9.25 3.74 -14.65
C VAL A 57 -9.76 2.35 -14.28
N VAL A 58 -11.02 2.28 -13.87
CA VAL A 58 -11.68 1.02 -13.43
C VAL A 58 -11.49 -0.11 -14.43
N ALA A 59 -11.64 0.17 -15.73
CA ALA A 59 -11.63 -0.83 -16.79
C ALA A 59 -10.29 -1.58 -16.97
N VAL A 60 -9.16 -1.04 -16.49
CA VAL A 60 -7.84 -1.68 -16.60
C VAL A 60 -7.34 -2.28 -15.27
N ARG A 61 -8.12 -2.14 -14.19
CA ARG A 61 -7.66 -2.53 -12.83
C ARG A 61 -7.29 -4.00 -12.75
N GLU A 62 -8.13 -4.89 -13.26
CA GLU A 62 -7.88 -6.34 -13.23
C GLU A 62 -6.56 -6.70 -13.92
N PHE A 63 -6.32 -6.16 -15.12
CA PHE A 63 -5.06 -6.33 -15.84
C PHE A 63 -3.87 -5.80 -15.04
N THR A 64 -4.02 -4.62 -14.44
CA THR A 64 -2.96 -3.97 -13.67
C THR A 64 -2.61 -4.76 -12.41
N VAL A 65 -3.61 -5.24 -11.67
CA VAL A 65 -3.46 -6.09 -10.50
C VAL A 65 -2.73 -7.38 -10.86
N GLY A 66 -3.10 -8.02 -11.97
CA GLY A 66 -2.38 -9.19 -12.49
C GLY A 66 -0.90 -8.92 -12.80
N GLN A 67 -0.59 -7.79 -13.44
CA GLN A 67 0.81 -7.40 -13.70
C GLN A 67 1.59 -7.13 -12.41
N MET A 68 0.96 -6.52 -11.40
CA MET A 68 1.60 -6.25 -10.11
C MET A 68 1.85 -7.53 -9.32
N ALA A 69 0.92 -8.48 -9.32
CA ALA A 69 1.11 -9.79 -8.70
C ALA A 69 2.29 -10.54 -9.33
N LEU A 70 2.40 -10.52 -10.67
CA LEU A 70 3.54 -11.11 -11.38
C LEU A 70 4.86 -10.40 -11.03
N LEU A 71 4.84 -9.08 -10.84
CA LEU A 71 6.03 -8.33 -10.45
C LEU A 71 6.50 -8.71 -9.04
N LEU A 72 5.57 -8.87 -8.10
CA LEU A 72 5.86 -9.32 -6.74
C LEU A 72 6.43 -10.73 -6.72
N ASP A 73 5.89 -11.65 -7.52
CA ASP A 73 6.40 -13.01 -7.62
C ASP A 73 7.86 -13.05 -8.10
N ASN A 74 8.18 -12.21 -9.09
CA ASN A 74 9.53 -12.10 -9.65
C ASN A 74 10.48 -11.20 -8.83
N ALA A 75 10.02 -10.58 -7.74
CA ALA A 75 10.81 -9.62 -6.97
C ALA A 75 12.13 -10.22 -6.48
N HIS A 76 12.15 -11.51 -6.12
CA HIS A 76 13.37 -12.19 -5.64
C HIS A 76 14.50 -12.26 -6.69
N VAL A 77 14.16 -12.25 -7.98
CA VAL A 77 15.12 -12.25 -9.11
C VAL A 77 15.54 -10.82 -9.44
N ILE A 78 14.58 -9.88 -9.42
CA ILE A 78 14.80 -8.50 -9.86
C ILE A 78 15.52 -7.68 -8.77
N VAL A 79 15.31 -8.01 -7.51
CA VAL A 79 15.92 -7.35 -6.35
C VAL A 79 17.29 -7.99 -6.06
N GLY A 80 18.30 -7.46 -6.76
CA GLY A 80 19.72 -7.76 -6.51
C GLY A 80 20.23 -7.17 -5.19
N PRO A 81 21.48 -7.47 -4.77
CA PRO A 81 22.06 -7.01 -3.50
C PRO A 81 22.10 -5.49 -3.30
N ALA A 82 21.99 -4.70 -4.37
CA ALA A 82 21.94 -3.23 -4.35
C ALA A 82 20.50 -2.66 -4.21
N ALA A 83 19.53 -3.50 -3.84
CA ALA A 83 18.10 -3.23 -3.69
C ALA A 83 17.73 -1.90 -3.04
N ALA A 84 18.50 -1.48 -2.04
CA ALA A 84 18.21 -0.28 -1.25
C ALA A 84 18.27 1.03 -2.07
N ARG A 85 18.80 1.02 -3.30
CA ARG A 85 18.91 2.19 -4.18
C ARG A 85 18.30 1.98 -5.56
N SER A 86 17.58 0.89 -5.77
CA SER A 86 17.08 0.54 -7.10
C SER A 86 15.71 1.15 -7.36
N SER A 87 15.50 1.70 -8.56
CA SER A 87 14.21 2.19 -9.04
C SER A 87 13.10 1.14 -8.92
N ILE A 88 13.45 -0.16 -9.00
CA ILE A 88 12.48 -1.24 -8.85
C ILE A 88 11.87 -1.30 -7.44
N ALA A 89 12.56 -0.87 -6.39
CA ALA A 89 12.02 -0.90 -5.03
C ALA A 89 10.77 -0.01 -4.91
N GLU A 90 10.80 1.18 -5.51
CA GLU A 90 9.64 2.08 -5.59
C GLU A 90 8.48 1.47 -6.39
N VAL A 91 8.78 0.70 -7.44
CA VAL A 91 7.73 0.02 -8.22
C VAL A 91 7.14 -1.15 -7.43
N LEU A 92 7.93 -1.84 -6.61
CA LEU A 92 7.45 -2.85 -5.68
C LEU A 92 6.54 -2.26 -4.59
N TYR A 93 6.81 -1.01 -4.15
CA TYR A 93 5.87 -0.26 -3.31
C TYR A 93 4.50 -0.14 -3.98
N ALA A 94 4.45 0.29 -5.25
CA ALA A 94 3.20 0.41 -5.99
C ALA A 94 2.53 -0.96 -6.19
N ALA A 95 3.31 -2.00 -6.50
CA ALA A 95 2.79 -3.34 -6.71
C ALA A 95 2.14 -3.91 -5.44
N ALA A 96 2.82 -3.81 -4.29
CA ALA A 96 2.27 -4.23 -3.01
C ALA A 96 0.99 -3.46 -2.65
N TRP A 97 0.98 -2.15 -2.87
CA TRP A 97 -0.20 -1.33 -2.61
C TRP A 97 -1.37 -1.70 -3.52
N ILE A 98 -1.16 -1.83 -4.83
CA ILE A 98 -2.21 -2.17 -5.81
C ILE A 98 -2.81 -3.55 -5.51
N CYS A 99 -1.97 -4.55 -5.22
CA CYS A 99 -2.45 -5.89 -4.87
C CYS A 99 -3.24 -5.90 -3.56
N GLY A 100 -2.85 -5.11 -2.55
CA GLY A 100 -3.60 -5.01 -1.30
C GLY A 100 -4.92 -4.26 -1.47
N GLU A 101 -4.92 -3.14 -2.19
CA GLU A 101 -6.08 -2.28 -2.41
C GLU A 101 -7.18 -2.97 -3.23
N PHE A 102 -6.76 -3.70 -4.27
CA PHE A 102 -7.68 -4.38 -5.19
C PHE A 102 -7.54 -5.90 -5.07
N SER A 103 -7.39 -6.39 -3.85
CA SER A 103 -7.18 -7.81 -3.52
C SER A 103 -8.24 -8.75 -4.13
N GLN A 104 -9.48 -8.28 -4.24
CA GLN A 104 -10.60 -8.97 -4.87
C GLN A 104 -10.44 -9.21 -6.38
N LEU A 105 -9.50 -8.52 -7.04
CA LEU A 105 -9.19 -8.69 -8.46
C LEU A 105 -8.00 -9.63 -8.70
N LEU A 106 -7.39 -10.18 -7.65
CA LEU A 106 -6.31 -11.15 -7.79
C LEU A 106 -6.84 -12.53 -8.16
N ALA A 107 -6.25 -13.14 -9.18
CA ALA A 107 -6.55 -14.52 -9.54
C ALA A 107 -6.16 -15.54 -8.45
N ASN A 108 -5.12 -15.23 -7.67
CA ASN A 108 -4.69 -16.04 -6.54
C ASN A 108 -4.14 -15.14 -5.42
N PRO A 109 -5.00 -14.68 -4.49
CA PRO A 109 -4.60 -13.83 -3.37
C PRO A 109 -3.55 -14.50 -2.46
N LYS A 110 -3.70 -15.80 -2.16
CA LYS A 110 -2.74 -16.58 -1.34
C LYS A 110 -1.34 -16.56 -1.96
N ALA A 111 -1.22 -16.93 -3.23
CA ALA A 111 0.07 -16.95 -3.92
C ALA A 111 0.72 -15.55 -3.94
N THR A 112 -0.09 -14.49 -4.10
CA THR A 112 0.40 -13.11 -4.05
C THR A 112 0.93 -12.75 -2.66
N LEU A 113 0.21 -13.14 -1.61
CA LEU A 113 0.65 -12.97 -0.21
C LEU A 113 1.97 -13.73 0.05
N GLU A 114 2.07 -14.98 -0.41
CA GLU A 114 3.30 -15.77 -0.32
C GLU A 114 4.47 -15.09 -1.04
N SER A 115 4.26 -14.55 -2.25
CA SER A 115 5.29 -13.81 -2.98
C SER A 115 5.74 -12.55 -2.25
N MET A 116 4.80 -11.81 -1.64
CA MET A 116 5.13 -10.63 -0.82
C MET A 116 5.98 -11.01 0.39
N VAL A 117 5.70 -12.14 1.03
CA VAL A 117 6.40 -12.59 2.24
C VAL A 117 7.74 -13.28 1.94
N ARG A 118 7.82 -14.02 0.82
CA ARG A 118 9.03 -14.70 0.33
C ARG A 118 10.06 -13.72 -0.22
N GLY A 119 9.60 -12.59 -0.76
CA GLY A 119 10.47 -11.54 -1.27
C GLY A 119 11.50 -11.15 -0.22
N LYS A 120 12.66 -10.64 -0.65
CA LYS A 120 13.68 -10.10 0.25
C LYS A 120 13.19 -8.78 0.90
N VAL A 121 12.01 -8.78 1.51
CA VAL A 121 11.33 -7.61 2.10
C VAL A 121 12.26 -6.92 3.09
N VAL A 122 12.96 -7.69 3.92
CA VAL A 122 13.94 -7.16 4.89
C VAL A 122 15.08 -6.37 4.22
N SER A 123 15.36 -6.61 2.94
CA SER A 123 16.38 -5.87 2.16
C SER A 123 15.85 -4.60 1.47
N LEU A 124 14.54 -4.38 1.49
CA LEU A 124 13.92 -3.18 0.92
C LEU A 124 14.10 -1.98 1.88
N PRO A 125 14.01 -0.75 1.39
CA PRO A 125 13.90 0.45 2.24
C PRO A 125 12.71 0.37 3.22
N GLY A 126 12.87 0.97 4.40
CA GLY A 126 11.88 0.92 5.48
C GLY A 126 10.48 1.40 5.09
N HIS A 127 10.38 2.49 4.32
CA HIS A 127 9.10 2.99 3.82
C HIS A 127 8.38 1.99 2.91
N ILE A 128 9.12 1.14 2.20
CA ILE A 128 8.55 0.09 1.33
C ILE A 128 8.16 -1.12 2.16
N GLN A 129 8.99 -1.51 3.13
CA GLN A 129 8.66 -2.57 4.08
C GLN A 129 7.34 -2.28 4.82
N ALA A 130 7.15 -1.05 5.30
CA ALA A 130 5.94 -0.62 6.00
C ALA A 130 4.67 -0.82 5.14
N ILE A 131 4.79 -0.56 3.84
CA ILE A 131 3.70 -0.67 2.87
C ILE A 131 3.42 -2.14 2.53
N TYR A 132 4.47 -2.95 2.39
CA TYR A 132 4.33 -4.40 2.27
C TYR A 132 3.56 -4.96 3.46
N VAL A 133 4.00 -4.66 4.67
CA VAL A 133 3.40 -5.15 5.92
C VAL A 133 1.91 -4.77 6.00
N HIS A 134 1.57 -3.51 5.73
CA HIS A 134 0.18 -3.08 5.74
C HIS A 134 -0.68 -3.80 4.67
N ASN A 135 -0.17 -3.96 3.46
CA ASN A 135 -0.94 -4.59 2.38
C ASN A 135 -0.98 -6.13 2.48
N MET A 136 -0.04 -6.76 3.21
CA MET A 136 -0.16 -8.15 3.63
C MET A 136 -1.40 -8.35 4.52
N LEU A 137 -1.68 -7.40 5.43
CA LEU A 137 -2.90 -7.47 6.25
C LEU A 137 -4.16 -7.33 5.40
N LYS A 138 -4.19 -6.44 4.41
CA LYS A 138 -5.34 -6.31 3.48
C LYS A 138 -5.60 -7.61 2.72
N LEU A 139 -4.56 -8.22 2.16
CA LEU A 139 -4.67 -9.52 1.49
C LEU A 139 -5.13 -10.62 2.44
N TYR A 140 -4.56 -10.67 3.64
CA TYR A 140 -4.97 -11.62 4.66
C TYR A 140 -6.44 -11.45 5.05
N ALA A 141 -6.90 -10.21 5.27
CA ALA A 141 -8.29 -9.91 5.58
C ALA A 141 -9.24 -10.41 4.47
N HIS A 142 -8.89 -10.16 3.21
CA HIS A 142 -9.66 -10.64 2.06
C HIS A 142 -9.68 -12.18 1.97
N ILE A 143 -8.53 -12.84 2.17
CA ILE A 143 -8.44 -14.30 2.14
C ILE A 143 -9.26 -14.92 3.28
N ILE A 144 -9.15 -14.40 4.50
CA ILE A 144 -9.89 -14.92 5.65
C ILE A 144 -11.40 -14.76 5.45
N ALA A 145 -11.86 -13.59 5.00
CA ALA A 145 -13.28 -13.39 4.72
C ALA A 145 -13.81 -14.39 3.67
N THR A 146 -13.06 -14.60 2.59
CA THR A 146 -13.43 -15.55 1.52
C THR A 146 -13.43 -17.00 2.03
N ALA A 147 -12.38 -17.40 2.73
CA ALA A 147 -12.24 -18.76 3.26
C ALA A 147 -13.32 -19.06 4.33
N GLU A 148 -13.72 -18.07 5.13
CA GLU A 148 -14.85 -18.22 6.06
C GLU A 148 -16.20 -18.40 5.35
N GLU A 149 -16.42 -17.76 4.20
CA GLU A 149 -17.63 -17.95 3.38
C GLU A 149 -17.66 -19.34 2.73
N GLU A 150 -16.48 -19.88 2.38
CA GLU A 150 -16.31 -21.19 1.74
C GLU A 150 -16.16 -22.35 2.75
N ASP A 151 -16.15 -22.05 4.06
CA ASP A 151 -15.82 -22.99 5.15
C ASP A 151 -14.47 -23.70 4.96
N ASP A 152 -13.50 -23.03 4.32
CA ASP A 152 -12.14 -23.52 4.08
C ASP A 152 -11.22 -23.26 5.28
N THR A 153 -11.29 -24.16 6.27
CA THR A 153 -10.46 -24.08 7.47
C THR A 153 -8.98 -24.30 7.19
N GLU A 154 -8.63 -25.05 6.13
CA GLU A 154 -7.24 -25.32 5.76
C GLU A 154 -6.58 -24.04 5.26
N MET A 155 -7.24 -23.32 4.35
CA MET A 155 -6.77 -22.02 3.87
C MET A 155 -6.55 -21.03 5.02
N ILE A 156 -7.50 -20.93 5.95
CA ILE A 156 -7.39 -20.08 7.14
C ILE A 156 -6.12 -20.43 7.93
N GLU A 157 -5.95 -21.69 8.32
CA GLU A 157 -4.79 -22.12 9.09
C GLU A 157 -3.46 -21.86 8.36
N GLU A 158 -3.40 -22.17 7.06
CA GLU A 158 -2.22 -21.97 6.23
C GLU A 158 -1.80 -20.50 6.17
N VAL A 159 -2.72 -19.58 5.82
CA VAL A 159 -2.36 -18.17 5.67
C VAL A 159 -2.09 -17.48 7.00
N THR A 160 -2.78 -17.88 8.08
CA THR A 160 -2.52 -17.40 9.43
C THR A 160 -1.13 -17.81 9.88
N ASN A 161 -0.77 -19.08 9.72
CA ASN A 161 0.55 -19.59 10.10
C ASN A 161 1.67 -18.95 9.26
N LEU A 162 1.45 -18.78 7.95
CA LEU A 162 2.40 -18.09 7.07
C LEU A 162 2.79 -16.71 7.61
N LEU A 163 1.82 -15.89 8.03
CA LEU A 163 2.12 -14.56 8.57
C LEU A 163 2.76 -14.61 9.95
N LEU A 164 2.30 -15.48 10.84
CA LEU A 164 2.86 -15.62 12.19
C LEU A 164 4.31 -16.13 12.16
N GLU A 165 4.69 -16.93 11.18
CA GLU A 165 6.07 -17.40 11.02
C GLU A 165 6.99 -16.34 10.42
N ARG A 166 6.46 -15.46 9.56
CA ARG A 166 7.28 -14.62 8.69
C ARG A 166 7.38 -13.16 9.13
N LEU A 167 6.33 -12.59 9.72
CA LEU A 167 6.36 -11.23 10.22
C LEU A 167 7.27 -10.98 11.45
N PRO A 168 7.58 -11.96 12.34
CA PRO A 168 8.41 -11.70 13.51
C PRO A 168 9.79 -11.08 13.21
N VAL A 169 10.37 -11.35 12.04
CA VAL A 169 11.64 -10.72 11.63
C VAL A 169 11.51 -9.19 11.47
N LEU A 170 10.33 -8.72 11.03
CA LEU A 170 10.05 -7.28 10.81
C LEU A 170 9.70 -6.56 12.11
N VAL A 171 9.23 -7.29 13.13
CA VAL A 171 9.06 -6.74 14.50
C VAL A 171 10.41 -6.34 15.11
N SER A 172 11.50 -6.95 14.65
CA SER A 172 12.87 -6.62 15.05
C SER A 172 13.55 -5.60 14.12
N SER A 173 12.79 -4.93 13.24
CA SER A 173 13.32 -3.91 12.33
C SER A 173 13.89 -2.71 13.11
N GLY A 174 14.96 -2.13 12.59
CA GLY A 174 15.49 -0.85 13.09
C GLY A 174 14.68 0.37 12.62
N ASP A 175 13.76 0.17 11.67
CA ASP A 175 12.81 1.20 11.24
C ASP A 175 11.55 1.12 12.10
N LEU A 176 11.26 2.21 12.84
CA LEU A 176 10.17 2.25 13.82
C LEU A 176 8.80 2.03 13.18
N GLU A 177 8.56 2.56 11.98
CA GLU A 177 7.28 2.40 11.29
C GLU A 177 7.05 0.95 10.88
N VAL A 178 8.10 0.29 10.39
CA VAL A 178 8.06 -1.15 10.07
C VAL A 178 7.80 -1.98 11.32
N GLN A 179 8.54 -1.70 12.40
CA GLN A 179 8.43 -2.41 13.66
C GLN A 179 7.01 -2.29 14.25
N GLU A 180 6.48 -1.08 14.38
CA GLU A 180 5.15 -0.82 14.94
C GLU A 180 4.06 -1.51 14.12
N ARG A 181 4.09 -1.39 12.79
CA ARG A 181 3.12 -2.04 11.90
C ARG A 181 3.21 -3.56 11.98
N ALA A 182 4.42 -4.12 11.94
CA ALA A 182 4.61 -5.57 12.02
C ALA A 182 4.12 -6.10 13.37
N SER A 183 4.44 -5.40 14.46
CA SER A 183 3.96 -5.73 15.81
C SER A 183 2.44 -5.74 15.87
N CYS A 184 1.79 -4.65 15.43
CA CYS A 184 0.34 -4.54 15.40
C CYS A 184 -0.31 -5.68 14.61
N ILE A 185 0.21 -5.97 13.41
CA ILE A 185 -0.34 -7.02 12.54
C ILE A 185 -0.13 -8.42 13.13
N VAL A 186 1.02 -8.72 13.73
CA VAL A 186 1.23 -10.00 14.43
C VAL A 186 0.19 -10.20 15.54
N HIS A 187 -0.13 -9.15 16.30
CA HIS A 187 -1.17 -9.23 17.33
C HIS A 187 -2.56 -9.43 16.73
N ILE A 188 -2.90 -8.74 15.64
CA ILE A 188 -4.18 -8.93 14.93
C ILE A 188 -4.29 -10.37 14.41
N VAL A 189 -3.28 -10.88 13.71
CA VAL A 189 -3.28 -12.25 13.17
C VAL A 189 -3.36 -13.28 14.31
N THR A 190 -2.67 -13.04 15.42
CA THR A 190 -2.76 -13.90 16.62
C THR A 190 -4.16 -13.89 17.23
N TYR A 191 -4.83 -12.73 17.26
CA TYR A 191 -6.20 -12.61 17.74
C TYR A 191 -7.18 -13.36 16.83
N VAL A 192 -7.06 -13.19 15.50
CA VAL A 192 -7.85 -13.92 14.50
C VAL A 192 -7.68 -15.43 14.67
N GLN A 193 -6.45 -15.93 14.84
CA GLN A 193 -6.19 -17.34 15.10
C GLN A 193 -6.93 -17.85 16.35
N LYS A 194 -7.01 -17.04 17.42
CA LYS A 194 -7.73 -17.41 18.64
C LYS A 194 -9.24 -17.47 18.42
N CYS A 195 -9.80 -16.51 17.68
CA CYS A 195 -11.21 -16.50 17.28
C CYS A 195 -11.57 -17.78 16.50
N HIS A 196 -10.78 -18.13 15.48
CA HIS A 196 -11.02 -19.36 14.70
C HIS A 196 -10.90 -20.63 15.55
N LYS A 197 -9.96 -20.70 16.49
CA LYS A 197 -9.86 -21.81 17.47
C LYS A 197 -11.09 -21.95 18.37
N ASN A 198 -11.82 -20.86 18.60
CA ASN A 198 -13.07 -20.84 19.35
C ASN A 198 -14.30 -21.09 18.45
N GLY A 199 -14.12 -21.19 17.14
CA GLY A 199 -15.21 -21.34 16.17
C GLY A 199 -15.85 -20.02 15.73
N ASP A 200 -15.26 -18.87 16.07
CA ASP A 200 -15.76 -17.55 15.68
C ASP A 200 -15.28 -17.17 14.28
N LYS A 201 -16.16 -16.55 13.48
CA LYS A 201 -15.85 -15.96 12.17
C LYS A 201 -15.68 -14.44 12.33
N VAL A 202 -14.52 -13.92 11.93
CA VAL A 202 -14.13 -12.50 12.11
C VAL A 202 -13.57 -11.86 10.84
N GLY A 203 -13.54 -12.60 9.72
CA GLY A 203 -13.00 -12.16 8.44
C GLY A 203 -13.73 -10.95 7.89
N ALA A 204 -15.06 -10.92 7.97
CA ALA A 204 -15.85 -9.77 7.53
C ALA A 204 -15.51 -8.49 8.32
N ASP A 205 -15.42 -8.58 9.64
CA ASP A 205 -15.03 -7.45 10.50
C ASP A 205 -13.60 -6.99 10.20
N LEU A 206 -12.69 -7.94 9.99
CA LEU A 206 -11.31 -7.64 9.61
C LEU A 206 -11.22 -6.94 8.25
N ALA A 207 -12.01 -7.35 7.27
CA ALA A 207 -12.10 -6.69 5.97
C ALA A 207 -12.71 -5.28 6.09
N LEU A 208 -13.72 -5.10 6.96
CA LEU A 208 -14.30 -3.79 7.25
C LEU A 208 -13.29 -2.81 7.85
N LEU A 209 -12.39 -3.28 8.73
CA LEU A 209 -11.31 -2.43 9.26
C LEU A 209 -10.39 -1.88 8.16
N MET A 210 -10.29 -2.60 7.04
CA MET A 210 -9.45 -2.23 5.89
C MET A 210 -10.21 -1.44 4.82
N MET A 211 -11.51 -1.24 4.99
CA MET A 211 -12.37 -0.58 4.02
C MET A 211 -12.27 0.94 4.13
N GLY A 212 -12.12 1.60 2.98
CA GLY A 212 -12.14 3.05 2.87
C GLY A 212 -11.67 3.48 1.49
N GLU A 213 -12.55 4.07 0.68
CA GLU A 213 -12.19 4.48 -0.67
C GLU A 213 -11.18 5.63 -0.64
N LEU A 214 -9.98 5.39 -1.18
CA LEU A 214 -9.01 6.44 -1.47
C LEU A 214 -9.41 7.14 -2.78
N ASN A 215 -10.36 8.06 -2.68
CA ASN A 215 -10.78 8.87 -3.82
C ASN A 215 -9.72 9.93 -4.14
N PRO A 216 -9.24 10.00 -5.41
CA PRO A 216 -8.22 10.97 -5.78
C PRO A 216 -8.76 12.39 -5.67
N VAL A 217 -8.27 13.15 -4.69
CA VAL A 217 -8.63 14.56 -4.50
C VAL A 217 -7.89 15.39 -5.54
N ALA A 218 -8.63 16.10 -6.40
CA ALA A 218 -8.01 17.00 -7.37
C ALA A 218 -7.21 18.09 -6.63
N PRO A 219 -6.03 18.54 -7.12
CA PRO A 219 -5.23 19.57 -6.45
C PRO A 219 -5.98 20.89 -6.19
N LYS A 220 -7.04 21.15 -6.95
CA LYS A 220 -7.92 22.33 -6.82
C LYS A 220 -9.22 22.05 -6.06
N ALA A 221 -9.45 20.83 -5.58
CA ALA A 221 -10.69 20.45 -4.90
C ALA A 221 -10.87 21.22 -3.59
N GLN A 222 -9.81 21.37 -2.80
CA GLN A 222 -9.87 22.12 -1.53
C GLN A 222 -10.31 23.59 -1.74
N LYS A 223 -9.85 24.22 -2.84
CA LYS A 223 -10.25 25.61 -3.18
C LYS A 223 -11.72 25.74 -3.58
N LYS A 224 -12.39 24.63 -3.87
CA LYS A 224 -13.81 24.58 -4.22
C LYS A 224 -14.69 24.21 -3.04
N VAL A 225 -14.12 23.93 -1.87
CA VAL A 225 -14.89 23.72 -0.64
C VAL A 225 -15.47 25.08 -0.24
N PRO A 226 -16.80 25.25 -0.23
CA PRO A 226 -17.42 26.48 0.22
C PRO A 226 -17.10 26.70 1.70
N LEU A 227 -16.96 27.96 2.11
CA LEU A 227 -16.87 28.30 3.53
C LEU A 227 -18.17 27.90 4.22
N PRO A 228 -18.13 27.14 5.33
CA PRO A 228 -19.32 26.80 6.09
C PRO A 228 -20.02 28.06 6.60
N ASP A 229 -21.35 28.06 6.57
CA ASP A 229 -22.15 29.14 7.16
C ASP A 229 -21.88 29.21 8.67
N GLY A 230 -21.55 30.40 9.17
CA GLY A 230 -21.27 30.64 10.59
C GLY A 230 -19.85 30.28 11.05
N LEU A 231 -18.92 29.96 10.14
CA LEU A 231 -17.51 29.83 10.49
C LEU A 231 -16.90 31.20 10.78
N ASP A 232 -16.67 31.49 12.06
CA ASP A 232 -15.93 32.66 12.54
C ASP A 232 -14.55 32.21 13.04
N LEU A 233 -13.49 32.58 12.30
CA LEU A 233 -12.11 32.22 12.63
C LEU A 233 -11.52 33.10 13.76
N ASP A 234 -12.21 34.17 14.13
CA ASP A 234 -11.80 35.07 15.22
C ASP A 234 -12.41 34.65 16.57
N VAL A 235 -13.29 33.64 16.56
CA VAL A 235 -13.86 33.05 17.78
C VAL A 235 -13.07 31.81 18.16
N TRP A 236 -12.73 31.71 19.45
CA TRP A 236 -12.06 30.53 19.96
C TRP A 236 -12.94 29.28 19.79
N LEU A 237 -12.35 28.19 19.31
CA LEU A 237 -13.04 26.89 19.20
C LEU A 237 -13.38 26.29 20.57
N ASN A 238 -12.64 26.67 21.62
CA ASN A 238 -12.84 26.28 23.02
C ASN A 238 -12.69 27.51 23.92
N ASP A 239 -13.00 27.41 25.21
CA ASP A 239 -12.72 28.52 26.13
C ASP A 239 -11.24 28.93 26.09
N PRO A 240 -10.92 30.24 26.07
CA PRO A 240 -9.55 30.69 26.14
C PRO A 240 -8.90 30.16 27.42
N PRO A 241 -7.60 29.80 27.38
CA PRO A 241 -6.89 29.41 28.59
C PRO A 241 -7.05 30.50 29.64
N SER A 242 -7.42 30.10 30.86
CA SER A 242 -7.43 31.02 32.00
C SER A 242 -6.06 31.67 32.11
N GLU A 243 -6.00 32.99 32.25
CA GLU A 243 -4.77 33.73 32.56
C GLU A 243 -4.18 33.16 33.85
N SER A 244 -3.32 32.15 33.73
CA SER A 244 -2.48 31.69 34.82
C SER A 244 -1.43 32.76 35.02
N GLU A 245 -1.45 33.33 36.22
CA GLU A 245 -0.57 34.35 36.79
C GLU A 245 0.83 34.31 36.18
N GLU A 246 1.28 35.49 35.71
CA GLU A 246 2.65 35.73 35.27
C GLU A 246 3.60 35.20 36.36
N GLU A 247 4.27 34.07 36.10
CA GLU A 247 5.40 33.63 36.92
C GLU A 247 6.51 34.67 36.69
N ASP A 248 6.66 35.58 37.66
CA ASP A 248 7.81 36.48 37.79
C ASP A 248 9.09 35.64 37.84
N ASP A 249 9.73 35.46 36.67
CA ASP A 249 11.11 34.98 36.56
C ASP A 249 12.06 36.07 37.12
N GLU A 250 12.11 36.22 38.45
CA GLU A 250 13.23 36.89 39.12
C GLU A 250 14.48 36.02 39.00
N VAL A 251 15.27 36.32 37.96
CA VAL A 251 16.63 35.82 37.78
C VAL A 251 17.53 36.38 38.90
N TYR A 252 17.97 35.51 39.81
CA TYR A 252 19.13 35.74 40.71
C TYR A 252 20.27 34.78 40.39
#